data_AF-A0A524FT09-F1
#
_entry.id   AF-A0A524FT09-F1
#
_cell.length_a   1.000
_cell.length_b   1.000
_cell.length_c   1.000
_cell.angle_alpha   90.00
_cell.angle_beta   90.00
_cell.angle_gamma   90.00
#
_symmetry.space_group_name_H-M   'P 1'
#
loop_
_entity.id
_entity.type
_entity.pdbx_description
1 polymer ?
#
loop_
_entity_poly.entity_id
_entity_poly.type
_entity_poly.pdbx_seq_one_letter_code
_entity_poly.pdbx_strand_id
1 'polypeptide(L)'
;MSKDNTDRMVENYIRKIARLLPDSFETEDLLEDLKAHIYEAFENKIKNRPSEGAEDLLNEVLDDLGTPEEIADEYGMEKIQESGLTKRGNRIEYYIIRLVAAFVVAVLAAWVVSIITEGAVDFYFAVVVLMAFAVIEWFVRAKQIGE
;
A
#
# COMPACT_ATOMS: atom_id res chain seq x y z
N MET A 1 -4.30 -13.06 38.36
CA MET A 1 -5.29 -12.39 37.49
C MET A 1 -6.23 -13.45 36.94
N SER A 2 -7.54 -13.21 36.92
CA SER A 2 -8.46 -14.14 36.24
C SER A 2 -8.38 -13.91 34.74
N LYS A 3 -8.43 -14.98 33.94
CA LYS A 3 -8.50 -14.92 32.48
C LYS A 3 -9.59 -13.95 31.99
N ASP A 4 -10.70 -13.91 32.73
CA ASP A 4 -11.83 -13.00 32.53
C ASP A 4 -11.46 -11.50 32.61
N ASN A 5 -10.47 -11.12 33.43
CA ASN A 5 -10.04 -9.72 33.53
C ASN A 5 -9.18 -9.32 32.32
N THR A 6 -8.30 -10.23 31.86
CA THR A 6 -7.50 -10.04 30.64
C THR A 6 -8.41 -9.88 29.43
N ASP A 7 -9.37 -10.80 29.26
CA ASP A 7 -10.29 -10.77 28.13
C ASP A 7 -11.10 -9.46 28.08
N ARG A 8 -11.57 -8.99 29.24
CA ARG A 8 -12.26 -7.70 29.34
C ARG A 8 -11.38 -6.50 28.98
N MET A 9 -10.10 -6.52 29.34
CA MET A 9 -9.18 -5.42 29.02
C MET A 9 -8.90 -5.38 27.51
N VAL A 10 -8.62 -6.53 26.90
CA VAL A 10 -8.41 -6.66 25.46
C VAL A 10 -9.66 -6.25 24.68
N GLU A 11 -10.84 -6.75 25.06
CA GLU A 11 -12.10 -6.37 24.41
C GLU A 11 -12.39 -4.87 24.49
N ASN A 12 -12.11 -4.24 25.63
CA ASN A 12 -12.28 -2.80 25.78
C ASN A 12 -11.34 -2.02 24.88
N TYR A 13 -10.10 -2.49 24.72
CA TYR A 13 -9.11 -1.89 23.84
C TYR A 13 -9.53 -2.00 22.37
N ILE A 14 -9.86 -3.22 21.91
CA ILE A 14 -10.35 -3.47 20.54
C ILE A 14 -11.63 -2.68 20.25
N ARG A 15 -12.57 -2.59 21.20
CA ARG A 15 -13.80 -1.81 21.05
C ARG A 15 -13.53 -0.31 20.87
N LYS A 16 -12.47 0.24 21.46
CA LYS A 16 -12.10 1.64 21.25
C LYS A 16 -11.62 1.85 19.81
N ILE A 17 -10.77 0.97 19.30
CA ILE A 17 -10.28 1.01 17.91
C ILE A 17 -11.46 0.87 16.93
N ALA A 18 -12.34 -0.11 17.15
CA ALA A 18 -13.53 -0.35 16.32
C ALA A 18 -14.47 0.86 16.21
N ARG A 19 -14.50 1.74 17.21
CA ARG A 19 -15.31 2.98 17.18
C ARG A 19 -14.69 4.08 16.33
N LEU A 20 -13.38 4.04 16.11
CA LEU A 20 -12.63 5.03 15.34
C LEU A 20 -12.54 4.62 13.86
N LEU A 21 -12.66 3.33 13.57
CA LEU A 21 -12.59 2.78 12.23
C LEU A 21 -13.97 2.65 11.56
N PRO A 22 -14.03 2.69 10.22
CA PRO A 22 -15.26 2.46 9.48
C PRO A 22 -15.74 1.01 9.64
N ASP A 23 -17.06 0.81 9.73
CA ASP A 23 -17.66 -0.52 9.78
C ASP A 23 -17.54 -1.22 8.41
N SER A 24 -16.47 -2.01 8.24
CA SER A 24 -16.16 -2.74 7.01
C SER A 24 -15.53 -4.10 7.30
N PHE A 25 -15.62 -5.02 6.35
CA PHE A 25 -15.06 -6.37 6.48
C PHE A 25 -13.55 -6.34 6.78
N GLU A 26 -12.81 -5.44 6.13
CA GLU A 26 -11.36 -5.29 6.37
C GLU A 26 -11.04 -4.78 7.77
N THR A 27 -11.96 -4.01 8.36
CA THR A 27 -11.83 -3.53 9.75
C THR A 27 -12.12 -4.67 10.73
N GLU A 28 -13.08 -5.54 10.42
CA GLU A 28 -13.35 -6.74 11.23
C GLU A 28 -12.13 -7.67 11.26
N ASP A 29 -11.55 -7.96 10.09
CA ASP A 29 -10.33 -8.77 9.95
C ASP A 29 -9.15 -8.16 10.74
N LEU A 30 -8.92 -6.85 10.61
CA LEU A 30 -7.86 -6.15 11.36
C LEU A 30 -8.05 -6.28 12.87
N LEU A 31 -9.28 -6.09 13.36
CA LEU A 31 -9.57 -6.17 14.79
C LEU A 31 -9.39 -7.60 15.33
N GLU A 32 -9.67 -8.62 14.51
CA GLU A 32 -9.41 -10.02 14.84
C GLU A 32 -7.90 -10.30 14.91
N ASP A 33 -7.12 -9.81 13.93
CA ASP A 33 -5.67 -9.94 13.90
C ASP A 33 -5.00 -9.23 15.09
N LEU A 34 -5.42 -8.00 15.39
CA LEU A 34 -4.95 -7.25 16.58
C LEU A 34 -5.25 -8.01 17.87
N LYS A 35 -6.44 -8.57 17.99
CA LYS A 35 -6.83 -9.37 19.16
C LYS A 35 -5.92 -10.59 19.29
N ALA A 36 -5.69 -11.34 18.22
CA ALA A 36 -4.81 -12.50 18.23
C ALA A 36 -3.38 -12.11 18.63
N HIS A 37 -2.86 -11.01 18.06
CA HIS A 37 -1.53 -10.52 18.35
C HIS A 37 -1.33 -10.13 19.82
N ILE A 38 -2.32 -9.45 20.43
CA ILE A 38 -2.29 -9.09 21.86
C ILE A 38 -2.17 -10.34 22.73
N TYR A 39 -2.96 -11.38 22.45
CA TYR A 39 -2.90 -12.61 23.23
C TYR A 39 -1.57 -13.34 23.07
N GLU A 40 -1.04 -13.43 21.85
CA GLU A 40 0.24 -14.08 21.59
C GLU A 40 1.40 -13.33 22.27
N ALA A 41 1.43 -12.00 22.15
CA ALA A 41 2.43 -11.16 22.79
C ALA A 41 2.36 -11.28 24.32
N PHE A 42 1.14 -11.28 24.87
CA PHE A 42 0.91 -11.43 26.30
C PHE A 42 1.35 -12.81 26.83
N GLU A 43 1.00 -13.89 26.13
CA GLU A 43 1.43 -15.24 26.47
C GLU A 43 2.95 -15.36 26.46
N ASN A 44 3.60 -14.77 25.45
CA ASN A 44 5.06 -14.74 25.34
C ASN A 44 5.70 -13.99 26.52
N LYS A 45 5.16 -12.81 26.89
CA LYS A 45 5.67 -12.05 28.04
C LYS A 45 5.47 -12.81 29.36
N ILE A 46 4.31 -13.43 29.59
CA ILE A 46 4.09 -14.29 30.79
C ILE A 46 5.11 -15.43 30.85
N LYS A 47 5.36 -16.09 29.72
CA LYS A 47 6.29 -17.22 29.65
C LYS A 47 7.73 -16.81 29.98
N ASN A 48 8.14 -15.62 29.54
CA ASN A 48 9.49 -15.11 29.75
C ASN A 48 9.68 -14.45 31.13
N ARG A 49 8.62 -13.88 31.71
CA ARG A 49 8.65 -13.13 32.97
C ARG A 49 7.51 -13.54 33.92
N PRO A 50 7.47 -14.80 34.39
CA PRO A 50 6.35 -15.32 35.20
C PRO A 50 6.25 -14.70 36.61
N SER A 51 7.29 -13.98 37.05
CA SER A 51 7.32 -13.29 38.34
C SER A 51 6.69 -11.90 38.32
N GLU A 52 6.44 -11.32 37.14
CA GLU A 52 5.81 -10.01 36.99
C GLU A 52 4.28 -10.12 37.05
N GLY A 53 3.62 -9.01 37.41
CA GLY A 53 2.17 -8.94 37.45
C GLY A 53 1.60 -9.12 36.05
N ALA A 54 0.67 -10.07 35.90
CA ALA A 54 -0.03 -10.29 34.62
C ALA A 54 -0.75 -9.02 34.11
N GLU A 55 -1.14 -8.12 35.00
CA GLU A 55 -1.75 -6.83 34.62
C GLU A 55 -0.71 -5.86 34.06
N ASP A 56 0.47 -5.78 34.70
CA ASP A 56 1.58 -4.94 34.24
C ASP A 56 2.09 -5.40 32.86
N LEU A 57 2.21 -6.72 32.69
CA LEU A 57 2.62 -7.32 31.41
C LEU A 57 1.60 -7.08 30.29
N LEU A 58 0.30 -7.11 30.60
CA LEU A 58 -0.73 -6.80 29.61
C LEU A 58 -0.72 -5.31 29.25
N ASN A 59 -0.57 -4.44 30.25
CA ASN A 59 -0.44 -3.01 30.01
C ASN A 59 0.79 -2.70 29.16
N GLU A 60 1.93 -3.38 29.40
CA GLU A 60 3.13 -3.26 28.56
C GLU A 60 2.85 -3.69 27.10
N VAL A 61 2.12 -4.79 26.89
CA VAL A 61 1.72 -5.19 25.52
C VAL A 61 0.83 -4.15 24.85
N LEU A 62 -0.14 -3.60 25.58
CA LEU A 62 -1.05 -2.58 25.04
C LEU A 62 -0.34 -1.24 24.79
N ASP A 63 0.65 -0.89 25.61
CA ASP A 63 1.48 0.31 25.43
C ASP A 63 2.45 0.15 24.26
N ASP A 64 3.05 -1.03 24.09
CA ASP A 64 3.89 -1.39 22.95
C ASP A 64 3.13 -1.32 21.61
N LEU A 65 1.83 -1.62 21.62
CA LEU A 65 0.92 -1.51 20.47
C LEU A 65 0.54 -0.06 20.14
N GLY A 66 0.68 0.86 21.09
CA GLY A 66 0.28 2.25 20.94
C GLY A 66 -1.18 2.52 21.35
N THR A 67 -1.60 3.77 21.18
CA THR A 67 -2.95 4.19 21.54
C THR A 67 -3.97 3.75 20.48
N PRO A 68 -5.24 3.51 20.85
CA PRO A 68 -6.29 3.24 19.87
C PRO A 68 -6.41 4.30 18.77
N GLU A 69 -6.12 5.56 19.12
CA GLU A 69 -6.09 6.69 18.19
C GLU A 69 -4.92 6.57 17.19
N GLU A 70 -3.72 6.23 17.65
CA GLU A 70 -2.56 6.01 16.77
C GLU A 70 -2.78 4.85 15.80
N ILE A 71 -3.35 3.74 16.27
CA ILE A 71 -3.67 2.59 15.41
C ILE A 71 -4.74 2.96 14.38
N ALA A 72 -5.77 3.69 14.80
CA ALA A 72 -6.82 4.15 13.89
C ALA A 72 -6.30 5.16 12.87
N ASP A 73 -5.37 6.04 13.26
CA ASP A 73 -4.71 6.98 12.36
C ASP A 73 -3.77 6.25 11.38
N GLU A 74 -3.00 5.27 11.84
CA GLU A 74 -2.11 4.47 10.97
C GLU A 74 -2.92 3.67 9.94
N TYR A 75 -3.99 3.00 10.37
CA TYR A 75 -4.87 2.27 9.45
C TYR A 75 -5.75 3.19 8.59
N GLY A 76 -6.17 4.34 9.13
CA GLY A 76 -6.85 5.40 8.38
C GLY A 76 -5.96 6.00 7.31
N MET A 77 -4.67 6.19 7.60
CA MET A 77 -3.64 6.60 6.66
C MET A 77 -3.31 5.51 5.64
N GLU A 78 -3.32 4.23 6.04
CA GLU A 78 -3.20 3.09 5.13
C GLU A 78 -4.40 3.02 4.19
N LYS A 79 -5.64 3.20 4.67
CA LYS A 79 -6.78 3.39 3.75
C LYS A 79 -6.63 4.66 2.93
N ILE A 80 -6.09 5.77 3.42
CA ILE A 80 -5.87 6.97 2.58
C ILE A 80 -4.68 6.77 1.61
N GLN A 81 -3.74 5.85 1.85
CA GLN A 81 -2.65 5.53 0.92
C GLN A 81 -3.07 4.43 -0.08
N GLU A 82 -3.76 3.38 0.36
CA GLU A 82 -4.31 2.31 -0.48
C GLU A 82 -5.56 2.76 -1.25
N SER A 83 -6.43 3.60 -0.66
CA SER A 83 -7.58 4.21 -1.34
C SER A 83 -7.36 5.64 -1.85
N GLY A 84 -6.19 6.26 -1.59
CA GLY A 84 -5.85 7.60 -2.08
C GLY A 84 -4.70 7.70 -3.10
N LEU A 85 -4.17 6.58 -3.62
CA LEU A 85 -3.45 6.58 -4.90
C LEU A 85 -4.36 6.40 -6.12
N THR A 86 -5.66 6.65 -5.98
CA THR A 86 -6.48 7.11 -7.11
C THR A 86 -7.06 8.50 -6.83
N LYS A 87 -6.20 9.43 -6.41
CA LYS A 87 -6.42 10.86 -6.67
C LYS A 87 -6.85 10.97 -8.14
N ARG A 88 -8.08 11.40 -8.39
CA ARG A 88 -8.67 11.55 -9.73
C ARG A 88 -7.86 12.50 -10.64
N GLY A 89 -6.83 13.17 -10.09
CA GLY A 89 -5.78 13.91 -10.81
C GLY A 89 -4.53 13.09 -11.25
N ASN A 90 -4.26 11.92 -10.67
CA ASN A 90 -3.04 11.13 -10.95
C ASN A 90 -3.15 10.17 -12.14
N ARG A 91 -4.34 9.82 -12.63
CA ARG A 91 -4.41 8.99 -13.86
C ARG A 91 -3.81 9.74 -15.03
N ILE A 92 -4.20 11.00 -15.20
CA ILE A 92 -3.69 11.85 -16.28
C ILE A 92 -2.18 12.04 -16.10
N GLU A 93 -1.70 12.32 -14.89
CA GLU A 93 -0.27 12.45 -14.60
C GLU A 93 0.52 11.16 -14.88
N TYR A 94 0.01 10.00 -14.47
CA TYR A 94 0.62 8.70 -14.77
C TYR A 94 0.66 8.43 -16.29
N TYR A 95 -0.43 8.71 -17.00
CA TYR A 95 -0.45 8.57 -18.47
C TYR A 95 0.47 9.59 -19.14
N ILE A 96 0.58 10.82 -18.63
CA ILE A 96 1.51 11.85 -19.13
C ILE A 96 2.96 11.42 -18.90
N ILE A 97 3.32 11.00 -17.68
CA ILE A 97 4.67 10.52 -17.35
C ILE A 97 5.03 9.32 -18.22
N ARG A 98 4.09 8.38 -18.40
CA ARG A 98 4.28 7.22 -19.27
C ARG A 98 4.47 7.63 -20.75
N LEU A 99 3.71 8.60 -21.23
CA LEU A 99 3.83 9.14 -22.59
C LEU A 99 5.18 9.85 -22.78
N VAL A 100 5.59 10.66 -21.81
CA VAL A 100 6.88 11.36 -21.82
C VAL A 100 8.03 10.37 -21.79
N ALA A 101 7.96 9.34 -20.94
CA ALA A 101 8.97 8.28 -20.90
C ALA A 101 9.06 7.53 -22.24
N ALA A 102 7.92 7.17 -22.83
CA ALA A 102 7.89 6.53 -24.14
C ALA A 102 8.47 7.43 -25.25
N PHE A 103 8.18 8.73 -25.21
CA PHE A 103 8.73 9.71 -26.14
C PHE A 103 10.26 9.82 -25.99
N VAL A 104 10.78 9.91 -24.77
CA VAL A 104 12.22 9.96 -24.50
C VAL A 104 12.91 8.69 -25.01
N VAL A 105 12.33 7.52 -24.75
CA VAL A 105 12.88 6.24 -25.24
C VAL A 105 12.88 6.19 -26.78
N ALA A 106 11.82 6.66 -27.44
CA ALA A 106 11.76 6.71 -28.89
C ALA A 106 12.82 7.64 -29.50
N VAL A 107 13.04 8.82 -28.90
CA VAL A 107 14.06 9.78 -29.33
C VAL A 107 15.47 9.20 -29.15
N LEU A 108 15.74 8.54 -28.01
CA LEU A 108 17.02 7.89 -27.76
C LEU A 108 17.26 6.72 -28.73
N ALA A 109 16.25 5.90 -28.99
CA ALA A 109 16.34 4.80 -29.95
C ALA A 109 16.60 5.31 -31.37
N ALA A 110 15.89 6.36 -31.81
CA ALA A 110 16.11 6.99 -33.11
C ALA A 110 17.51 7.59 -33.23
N TRP A 111 18.04 8.19 -32.16
CA TRP A 111 19.40 8.73 -32.12
C TRP A 111 20.46 7.62 -32.27
N VAL A 112 20.31 6.52 -31.54
CA VAL A 112 21.21 5.36 -31.64
C VAL A 112 21.18 4.74 -33.05
N VAL A 113 19.99 4.59 -33.65
CA VAL A 113 19.84 4.07 -35.02
C VAL A 113 20.48 5.00 -36.04
N SER A 114 20.33 6.32 -35.89
CA SER A 114 20.94 7.31 -36.79
C SER A 114 22.48 7.26 -36.74
N ILE A 115 23.07 7.07 -35.55
CA ILE A 115 24.52 6.92 -35.38
C ILE A 115 25.03 5.62 -36.02
N ILE A 116 24.36 4.49 -35.77
CA ILE A 116 24.78 3.18 -36.28
C ILE A 116 24.67 3.11 -37.82
N THR A 117 23.71 3.82 -38.40
CA THR A 117 23.49 3.83 -39.85
C THR A 117 24.27 4.91 -40.59
N GLU A 118 25.20 5.62 -39.92
CA GLU A 118 25.97 6.74 -40.50
C GLU A 118 25.08 7.78 -41.22
N GLY A 119 23.85 7.98 -40.73
CA GLY A 119 22.88 8.90 -41.34
C GLY A 119 22.14 8.36 -42.58
N ALA A 120 22.23 7.06 -42.89
CA ALA A 120 21.44 6.45 -43.97
C ALA A 120 19.93 6.40 -43.67
N VAL A 121 19.54 6.47 -42.39
CA VAL A 121 18.15 6.62 -41.95
C VAL A 121 17.98 8.00 -41.32
N ASP A 122 17.06 8.79 -41.89
CA ASP A 122 16.72 10.12 -41.38
C ASP A 122 16.15 10.01 -39.97
N PHE A 123 16.75 10.77 -39.04
CA PHE A 123 16.33 10.83 -37.64
C PHE A 123 14.84 11.16 -37.50
N TYR A 124 14.32 12.10 -38.30
CA TYR A 124 12.91 12.47 -38.25
C TYR A 124 12.00 11.33 -38.71
N PHE A 125 12.43 10.55 -39.71
CA PHE A 125 11.69 9.39 -40.18
C PHE A 125 11.63 8.29 -39.11
N ALA A 126 12.75 8.02 -38.43
CA ALA A 126 12.80 7.04 -37.34
C ALA A 126 11.90 7.43 -36.15
N VAL A 127 11.89 8.71 -35.76
CA VAL A 127 11.02 9.22 -34.69
C VAL A 127 9.53 9.07 -35.05
N VAL A 128 9.14 9.39 -36.28
CA VAL A 128 7.75 9.25 -36.75
C VAL A 128 7.28 7.80 -36.73
N VAL A 129 8.12 6.86 -37.19
CA VAL A 129 7.80 5.42 -37.18
C VAL A 129 7.66 4.89 -35.75
N LEU A 130 8.58 5.26 -34.85
CA LEU A 130 8.51 4.82 -33.44
C LEU A 130 7.29 5.40 -32.71
N MET A 131 6.94 6.66 -32.98
CA MET A 131 5.69 7.24 -32.46
C MET A 131 4.45 6.49 -32.97
N ALA A 132 4.41 6.14 -34.27
CA ALA A 132 3.30 5.39 -34.83
C ALA A 132 3.14 4.02 -34.14
N PHE A 133 4.24 3.30 -33.91
CA PHE A 133 4.21 2.04 -33.16
C PHE A 133 3.75 2.22 -31.71
N ALA A 134 4.22 3.25 -31.00
CA ALA A 134 3.81 3.53 -29.63
C ALA A 134 2.29 3.83 -29.53
N VAL A 135 1.73 4.57 -30.48
CA VAL A 135 0.29 4.87 -30.56
C VAL A 135 -0.52 3.60 -30.86
N ILE A 136 -0.07 2.77 -31.80
CA ILE A 136 -0.72 1.50 -32.13
C ILE A 136 -0.70 0.56 -30.92
N GLU A 137 0.43 0.42 -30.24
CA GLU A 137 0.55 -0.43 -29.06
C GLU A 137 -0.35 0.06 -27.92
N TRP A 138 -0.42 1.38 -27.71
CA TRP A 138 -1.34 1.96 -26.74
C TRP A 138 -2.80 1.63 -27.06
N PHE A 139 -3.21 1.74 -28.32
CA PHE A 139 -4.57 1.40 -28.76
C PHE A 139 -4.87 -0.10 -28.59
N VAL A 140 -3.92 -0.97 -28.91
CA VAL A 140 -4.04 -2.42 -28.72
C VAL A 140 -4.19 -2.78 -27.24
N ARG A 141 -3.35 -2.22 -26.36
CA ARG A 141 -3.46 -2.46 -24.90
C ARG A 141 -4.77 -1.90 -24.32
N ALA A 142 -5.22 -0.73 -24.79
CA ALA A 142 -6.49 -0.15 -24.35
C ALA A 142 -7.69 -1.05 -24.69
N LYS A 143 -7.64 -1.74 -25.84
CA LYS A 143 -8.66 -2.71 -26.25
C LYS A 143 -8.60 -4.01 -25.43
N GLN A 144 -7.42 -4.45 -25.02
CA GLN A 144 -7.24 -5.69 -24.22
C GLN A 144 -7.65 -5.56 -22.74
N ILE A 145 -7.71 -4.34 -22.20
CA ILE A 145 -8.12 -4.09 -20.80
C ILE A 145 -9.66 -3.94 -20.69
N GLY A 146 -10.37 -3.95 -21.81
CA GLY A 146 -11.83 -3.77 -21.89
C GLY A 146 -12.66 -5.06 -21.96
N GLU A 147 -12.04 -6.24 -21.86
CA GLU A 147 -12.69 -7.55 -21.69
C GLU A 147 -12.33 -8.17 -20.33
#